data_AF-A0A257EAN6-F1
#
_entry.id   AF-A0A257EAN6-F1
#
_cell.length_a   1.000
_cell.length_b   1.000
_cell.length_c   1.000
_cell.angle_alpha   90.00
_cell.angle_beta   90.00
_cell.angle_gamma   90.00
#
_symmetry.space_group_name_H-M   'P 1'
#
loop_
_entity.id
_entity.type
_entity.pdbx_description
1 polymer ?
#
loop_
_entity_poly.entity_id
_entity_poly.type
_entity_poly.pdbx_seq_one_letter_code
_entity_poly.pdbx_strand_id
1 'polypeptide(L)'
;MPGSTLCFFARCAHAQRQAWFRSQVARSTLADANERRDCRIFEDFAMHLIGVARSLYGQDAFGLDLDQSVYAIDSTTIDLCLSLFDWAPATKGRGGVKVHTLLDLRGNIPAFIQITGSRVHDATFLDHLRLEAGSFYIMDRGYVHMARLVRFCHAGAFFVVRSKYPLKYRVVNSVPTPPATPSLVILTDESIELTGQQTHKTYTWPLRRIEFYLVEQARHITLLTNHFDLPASHVAELYKSRWQVELFFKWIKQNLRIKAFVGTSANAVKTQIWCAVCTYVVVAIVKKRLALEGSMHAILQVLSLSLFEVKPLAELLGEQLLNDETGEPEAQFCLFPEISGQ
;
A
#
# COMPACT_ATOMS: atom_id res chain seq x y z
N MET A 1 -34.16 9.49 -14.86
CA MET A 1 -33.85 8.74 -13.63
C MET A 1 -33.08 7.49 -14.02
N PRO A 2 -31.84 7.36 -13.55
CA PRO A 2 -31.46 6.19 -12.77
C PRO A 2 -30.77 6.62 -11.47
N GLY A 3 -31.17 5.95 -10.39
CA GLY A 3 -30.88 6.34 -9.03
C GLY A 3 -29.55 5.82 -8.49
N SER A 4 -29.20 6.45 -7.36
CA SER A 4 -28.54 5.84 -6.20
C SER A 4 -27.10 5.34 -6.35
N THR A 5 -26.14 6.28 -6.32
CA THR A 5 -24.85 6.07 -5.59
C THR A 5 -24.21 7.40 -5.14
N LEU A 6 -24.94 8.19 -4.36
CA LEU A 6 -24.37 9.26 -3.53
C LEU A 6 -24.32 8.70 -2.12
N CYS A 7 -23.18 8.49 -1.44
CA CYS A 7 -23.14 8.25 0.03
C CYS A 7 -21.74 8.00 0.64
N PHE A 8 -20.88 9.02 0.75
CA PHE A 8 -20.06 9.16 1.97
C PHE A 8 -20.46 10.45 2.68
N PHE A 9 -20.80 11.48 1.88
CA PHE A 9 -21.54 12.66 2.35
C PHE A 9 -23.07 12.52 2.35
N ALA A 10 -23.69 11.65 1.53
CA ALA A 10 -25.16 11.58 1.46
C ALA A 10 -25.84 10.68 2.49
N ARG A 11 -25.15 9.70 3.08
CA ARG A 11 -25.67 8.95 4.25
C ARG A 11 -25.50 9.81 5.49
N CYS A 12 -24.40 10.56 5.50
CA CYS A 12 -24.26 11.74 6.32
C CYS A 12 -25.30 12.83 6.00
N ALA A 13 -25.91 12.99 4.82
CA ALA A 13 -26.82 14.13 4.60
C ALA A 13 -28.15 13.99 5.38
N HIS A 14 -28.58 12.76 5.68
CA HIS A 14 -29.73 12.54 6.56
C HIS A 14 -29.37 12.68 8.05
N ALA A 15 -28.15 12.29 8.45
CA ALA A 15 -27.66 12.41 9.83
C ALA A 15 -27.03 13.79 10.16
N GLN A 16 -26.47 14.50 9.18
CA GLN A 16 -25.91 15.86 9.27
C GLN A 16 -26.98 16.90 9.52
N ARG A 17 -28.24 16.61 9.12
CA ARG A 17 -29.40 17.45 9.46
C ARG A 17 -29.63 17.54 10.97
N GLN A 18 -29.17 16.58 11.76
CA GLN A 18 -29.53 16.49 13.17
C GLN A 18 -28.44 16.93 14.17
N ALA A 19 -27.17 17.05 13.77
CA ALA A 19 -26.11 17.25 14.77
C ALA A 19 -25.38 18.61 14.72
N TRP A 20 -24.98 19.16 13.56
CA TRP A 20 -24.05 20.31 13.55
C TRP A 20 -24.15 21.33 12.40
N PHE A 21 -24.74 21.00 11.24
CA PHE A 21 -24.83 21.94 10.11
C PHE A 21 -26.27 22.46 9.93
N ARG A 22 -26.46 23.77 10.11
CA ARG A 22 -27.76 24.44 10.00
C ARG A 22 -28.28 24.57 8.56
N SER A 23 -27.49 24.20 7.55
CA SER A 23 -27.87 24.29 6.13
C SER A 23 -27.11 23.28 5.28
N GLN A 24 -27.61 23.04 4.06
CA GLN A 24 -26.96 22.17 3.09
C GLN A 24 -25.64 22.80 2.63
N VAL A 25 -24.52 22.17 2.97
CA VAL A 25 -23.19 22.65 2.54
C VAL A 25 -23.02 22.37 1.05
N ALA A 26 -22.85 23.43 0.25
CA ALA A 26 -22.58 23.28 -1.19
C ALA A 26 -21.19 22.65 -1.42
N ARG A 27 -21.09 21.79 -2.44
CA ARG A 27 -19.82 21.13 -2.82
C ARG A 27 -18.72 22.13 -3.15
N SER A 28 -19.07 23.27 -3.76
CA SER A 28 -18.15 24.38 -4.05
C SER A 28 -17.49 24.91 -2.78
N THR A 29 -18.27 25.15 -1.72
CA THR A 29 -17.75 25.62 -0.42
C THR A 29 -16.66 24.70 0.13
N LEU A 30 -16.85 23.38 0.02
CA LEU A 30 -15.87 22.39 0.50
C LEU A 30 -14.65 22.30 -0.43
N ALA A 31 -14.86 22.43 -1.74
CA ALA A 31 -13.78 22.49 -2.72
C ALA A 31 -12.88 23.72 -2.51
N ASP A 32 -13.47 24.91 -2.34
CA ASP A 32 -12.76 26.17 -2.08
C ASP A 32 -11.97 26.09 -0.77
N ALA A 33 -12.54 25.47 0.27
CA ALA A 33 -11.86 25.25 1.52
C ALA A 33 -10.66 24.30 1.37
N ASN A 34 -10.83 23.20 0.62
CA ASN A 34 -9.76 22.24 0.34
C ASN A 34 -8.67 22.80 -0.59
N GLU A 35 -8.98 23.81 -1.38
CA GLU A 35 -7.98 24.51 -2.19
C GLU A 35 -7.11 25.43 -1.32
N ARG A 36 -7.69 26.11 -0.33
CA ARG A 36 -6.99 27.11 0.49
C ARG A 36 -6.28 26.54 1.72
N ARG A 37 -6.79 25.47 2.32
CA ARG A 37 -6.20 24.86 3.52
C ARG A 37 -4.99 24.01 3.16
N ASP A 38 -3.80 24.37 3.65
CA ASP A 38 -2.58 23.63 3.34
C ASP A 38 -2.72 22.12 3.64
N CYS A 39 -2.54 21.29 2.61
CA CYS A 39 -2.60 19.84 2.72
C CYS A 39 -1.57 19.27 3.71
N ARG A 40 -0.49 20.00 4.01
CA ARG A 40 0.56 19.57 4.95
C ARG A 40 0.04 19.35 6.36
N ILE A 41 -1.03 20.03 6.78
CA ILE A 41 -1.65 19.78 8.09
C ILE A 41 -2.13 18.32 8.19
N PHE A 42 -2.70 17.79 7.11
CA PHE A 42 -3.16 16.40 7.05
C PHE A 42 -2.00 15.42 6.86
N GLU A 43 -0.95 15.82 6.14
CA GLU A 43 0.30 15.06 6.03
C GLU A 43 0.97 14.89 7.39
N ASP A 44 1.19 15.97 8.12
CA ASP A 44 1.81 15.96 9.45
C ASP A 44 0.98 15.14 10.44
N PHE A 45 -0.35 15.26 10.38
CA PHE A 45 -1.25 14.44 11.19
C PHE A 45 -1.17 12.95 10.81
N ALA A 46 -1.12 12.62 9.52
CA ALA A 46 -0.94 11.24 9.05
C ALA A 46 0.39 10.67 9.54
N MET A 47 1.49 11.41 9.42
CA MET A 47 2.82 10.99 9.88
C MET A 47 2.86 10.79 11.39
N HIS A 48 2.19 11.66 12.17
CA HIS A 48 2.05 11.48 13.61
C HIS A 48 1.30 10.19 13.95
N LEU A 49 0.14 9.94 13.33
CA LEU A 49 -0.64 8.72 13.53
C LEU A 49 0.15 7.47 13.12
N ILE A 50 0.91 7.54 12.04
CA ILE A 50 1.81 6.47 11.59
C ILE A 50 2.81 6.13 12.69
N GLY A 51 3.44 7.13 13.31
CA GLY A 51 4.38 6.92 14.42
C GLY A 51 3.72 6.20 15.61
N VAL A 52 2.50 6.60 15.97
CA VAL A 52 1.71 5.93 17.01
C VAL A 52 1.40 4.48 16.64
N ALA A 53 0.91 4.23 15.43
CA ALA A 53 0.58 2.89 14.96
C ALA A 53 1.82 1.98 14.91
N ARG A 54 2.92 2.43 14.31
CA ARG A 54 4.17 1.65 14.26
C ARG A 54 4.67 1.28 15.66
N SER A 55 4.54 2.17 16.63
CA SER A 55 4.89 1.86 18.03
C SER A 55 4.02 0.76 18.63
N LEU A 56 2.72 0.74 18.30
CA LEU A 56 1.78 -0.28 18.79
C LEU A 56 1.98 -1.65 18.14
N TYR A 57 2.39 -1.68 16.87
CA TYR A 57 2.63 -2.90 16.10
C TYR A 57 4.09 -3.37 16.13
N GLY A 58 5.00 -2.63 16.75
CA GLY A 58 6.45 -2.90 16.69
C GLY A 58 6.89 -4.24 17.30
N GLN A 59 6.11 -4.78 18.24
CA GLN A 59 6.37 -6.08 18.86
C GLN A 59 5.65 -7.25 18.17
N ASP A 60 4.85 -6.99 17.14
CA ASP A 60 4.15 -8.06 16.46
C ASP A 60 5.13 -8.90 15.64
N ALA A 61 4.97 -10.22 15.75
CA ALA A 61 5.73 -11.16 14.95
C ALA A 61 5.40 -10.92 13.46
N PHE A 62 6.44 -10.83 12.65
CA PHE A 62 6.31 -11.02 11.22
C PHE A 62 6.26 -12.54 10.96
N GLY A 63 5.38 -13.00 10.07
CA GLY A 63 5.14 -14.45 9.86
C GLY A 63 6.31 -15.26 9.29
N LEU A 64 7.48 -14.64 9.15
CA LEU A 64 8.77 -15.28 8.90
C LEU A 64 9.60 -15.02 10.17
N ASP A 65 10.17 -16.05 10.79
CA ASP A 65 11.00 -15.99 12.02
C ASP A 65 12.25 -15.09 11.80
N LEU A 66 12.01 -13.79 11.69
CA LEU A 66 12.96 -12.74 11.36
C LEU A 66 12.79 -11.63 12.39
N ASP A 67 13.82 -11.44 13.21
CA ASP A 67 13.88 -10.34 14.17
C ASP A 67 13.98 -8.98 13.47
N GLN A 68 14.43 -8.96 12.21
CA GLN A 68 14.61 -7.75 11.41
C GLN A 68 13.28 -7.18 10.89
N SER A 69 13.23 -5.86 10.70
CA SER A 69 12.10 -5.19 10.04
C SER A 69 12.07 -5.54 8.56
N VAL A 70 10.85 -5.73 8.04
CA VAL A 70 10.62 -6.03 6.62
C VAL A 70 9.67 -4.99 6.04
N TYR A 71 10.14 -4.30 5.02
CA TYR A 71 9.41 -3.26 4.31
C TYR A 71 9.09 -3.68 2.88
N ALA A 72 7.88 -3.37 2.43
CA ALA A 72 7.52 -3.42 1.02
C ALA A 72 7.46 -2.01 0.42
N ILE A 73 8.12 -1.82 -0.71
CA ILE A 73 8.10 -0.56 -1.46
C ILE A 73 7.33 -0.79 -2.75
N ASP A 74 6.29 0.02 -2.94
CA ASP A 74 5.59 0.08 -4.21
C ASP A 74 4.90 1.44 -4.39
N SER A 75 4.33 1.68 -5.57
CA SER A 75 3.55 2.87 -5.84
C SER A 75 2.20 2.51 -6.44
N THR A 76 1.22 3.37 -6.21
CA THR A 76 -0.08 3.24 -6.87
C THR A 76 -0.44 4.52 -7.60
N THR A 77 -0.93 4.37 -8.83
CA THR A 77 -1.42 5.50 -9.61
C THR A 77 -2.90 5.72 -9.32
N ILE A 78 -3.24 6.97 -9.09
CA ILE A 78 -4.59 7.50 -9.00
C ILE A 78 -4.88 8.19 -10.33
N ASP A 79 -5.82 7.64 -11.11
CA ASP A 79 -6.23 8.22 -12.37
C ASP A 79 -7.07 9.48 -12.13
N LEU A 80 -6.73 10.56 -12.85
CA LEU A 80 -7.43 11.84 -12.83
C LEU A 80 -7.93 12.18 -14.24
N CYS A 81 -9.03 12.93 -14.32
CA CYS A 81 -9.52 13.45 -15.59
C CYS A 81 -8.66 14.63 -16.04
N LEU A 82 -7.89 14.50 -17.12
CA LEU A 82 -6.91 15.54 -17.50
C LEU A 82 -7.55 16.92 -17.74
N SER A 83 -8.78 16.97 -18.25
CA SER A 83 -9.51 18.24 -18.47
C SER A 83 -9.88 18.97 -17.18
N LEU A 84 -9.97 18.25 -16.06
CA LEU A 84 -10.25 18.81 -14.73
C LEU A 84 -8.97 19.00 -13.90
N PHE A 85 -7.89 18.30 -14.24
CA PHE A 85 -6.64 18.23 -13.48
C PHE A 85 -5.43 18.42 -14.41
N ASP A 86 -5.35 19.58 -15.06
CA ASP A 86 -4.31 19.94 -16.03
C ASP A 86 -2.89 19.96 -15.43
N TRP A 87 -2.77 20.25 -14.14
CA TRP A 87 -1.52 20.23 -13.36
C TRP A 87 -0.95 18.82 -13.15
N ALA A 88 -1.70 17.76 -13.43
CA ALA A 88 -1.30 16.36 -13.18
C ALA A 88 -1.18 15.53 -14.46
N PRO A 89 -0.41 15.93 -15.48
CA PRO A 89 -0.40 15.21 -16.75
C PRO A 89 0.27 13.84 -16.61
N ALA A 90 -0.39 12.80 -17.13
CA ALA A 90 0.13 11.44 -17.25
C ALA A 90 0.44 11.10 -18.72
N THR A 91 0.82 9.86 -18.98
CA THR A 91 1.07 9.36 -20.34
C THR A 91 -0.25 9.08 -21.07
N LYS A 92 -0.27 9.22 -22.40
CA LYS A 92 -1.44 8.94 -23.27
C LYS A 92 -2.66 9.83 -23.00
N GLY A 93 -2.46 11.12 -22.71
CA GLY A 93 -3.56 12.10 -22.58
C GLY A 93 -4.45 11.91 -21.34
N ARG A 94 -3.97 11.18 -20.33
CA ARG A 94 -4.65 11.04 -19.03
C ARG A 94 -4.05 11.98 -17.99
N GLY A 95 -4.79 12.26 -16.92
CA GLY A 95 -4.27 12.89 -15.72
C GLY A 95 -3.96 11.83 -14.67
N GLY A 96 -3.05 12.10 -13.74
CA GLY A 96 -2.84 11.24 -12.59
C GLY A 96 -1.73 11.67 -11.65
N VAL A 97 -1.83 11.15 -10.43
CA VAL A 97 -0.79 11.24 -9.40
C VAL A 97 -0.40 9.85 -8.94
N LYS A 98 0.84 9.71 -8.47
CA LYS A 98 1.36 8.50 -7.83
C LYS A 98 1.47 8.71 -6.33
N VAL A 99 1.07 7.69 -5.60
CA VAL A 99 1.32 7.57 -4.15
C VAL A 99 2.36 6.47 -3.99
N HIS A 100 3.59 6.87 -3.68
CA HIS A 100 4.67 5.96 -3.34
C HIS A 100 4.59 5.64 -1.86
N THR A 101 4.79 4.39 -1.48
CA THR A 101 4.65 3.96 -0.09
C THR A 101 5.74 2.97 0.28
N LEU A 102 6.40 3.26 1.40
CA LEU A 102 7.18 2.30 2.17
C LEU A 102 6.23 1.73 3.23
N LEU A 103 5.83 0.48 3.07
CA LEU A 103 4.93 -0.22 3.98
C LEU A 103 5.74 -1.08 4.94
N ASP A 104 5.57 -0.87 6.23
CA ASP A 104 6.05 -1.80 7.26
C ASP A 104 5.13 -3.02 7.26
N LEU A 105 5.68 -4.19 6.93
CA LEU A 105 4.88 -5.41 6.85
C LEU A 105 4.45 -5.92 8.22
N ARG A 106 5.08 -5.43 9.30
CA ARG A 106 4.57 -5.62 10.66
C ARG A 106 3.33 -4.74 10.84
N GLY A 107 2.17 -5.38 10.92
CA GLY A 107 0.88 -4.70 11.03
C GLY A 107 0.39 -4.00 9.75
N ASN A 108 1.12 -4.09 8.63
CA ASN A 108 0.81 -3.41 7.37
C ASN A 108 0.64 -1.89 7.54
N ILE A 109 1.52 -1.25 8.32
CA ILE A 109 1.45 0.19 8.61
C ILE A 109 2.37 0.96 7.65
N PRO A 110 1.88 2.00 6.93
CA PRO A 110 2.77 2.80 6.10
C PRO A 110 3.81 3.50 6.97
N ALA A 111 5.09 3.37 6.64
CA ALA A 111 6.19 4.03 7.33
C ALA A 111 6.57 5.37 6.69
N PHE A 112 6.44 5.47 5.36
CA PHE A 112 6.67 6.70 4.62
C PHE A 112 5.83 6.73 3.35
N ILE A 113 5.26 7.89 3.03
CA ILE A 113 4.44 8.10 1.83
C ILE A 113 4.92 9.37 1.12
N GLN A 114 5.02 9.31 -0.20
CA GLN A 114 5.31 10.48 -1.03
C GLN A 114 4.33 10.55 -2.20
N ILE A 115 3.72 11.73 -2.40
CA ILE A 115 2.80 11.97 -3.51
C ILE A 115 3.52 12.75 -4.61
N THR A 116 3.58 12.18 -5.81
CA THR A 116 4.22 12.81 -6.98
C THR A 116 3.30 12.81 -8.19
N GLY A 117 3.65 13.56 -9.24
CA GLY A 117 2.98 13.42 -10.55
C GLY A 117 3.26 12.06 -11.18
N SER A 118 2.36 11.58 -12.03
CA SER A 118 2.46 10.24 -12.66
C SER A 118 3.68 10.01 -13.54
N ARG A 119 4.33 11.07 -14.04
CA ARG A 119 5.51 10.98 -14.90
C ARG A 119 6.80 10.72 -14.14
N VAL A 120 6.81 10.92 -12.82
CA VAL A 120 7.98 10.64 -11.98
C VAL A 120 8.23 9.13 -11.98
N HIS A 121 9.49 8.74 -12.17
CA HIS A 121 9.91 7.36 -12.23
C HIS A 121 9.97 6.76 -10.81
N ASP A 122 9.40 5.58 -10.60
CA ASP A 122 9.20 5.03 -9.25
C ASP A 122 10.52 4.85 -8.48
N ALA A 123 11.60 4.46 -9.17
CA ALA A 123 12.92 4.36 -8.56
C ALA A 123 13.43 5.66 -7.90
N THR A 124 12.95 6.85 -8.25
CA THR A 124 13.35 8.10 -7.57
C THR A 124 12.85 8.15 -6.13
N PHE A 125 11.79 7.41 -5.78
CA PHE A 125 11.29 7.31 -4.41
C PHE A 125 12.39 6.82 -3.44
N LEU A 126 13.28 5.95 -3.91
CA LEU A 126 14.40 5.43 -3.11
C LEU A 126 15.31 6.56 -2.62
N ASP A 127 15.42 7.67 -3.35
CA ASP A 127 16.26 8.83 -3.01
C ASP A 127 15.82 9.53 -1.72
N HIS A 128 14.55 9.36 -1.34
CA HIS A 128 13.95 10.01 -0.17
C HIS A 128 13.88 9.10 1.07
N LEU A 129 14.22 7.82 0.93
CA LEU A 129 14.13 6.85 2.02
C LEU A 129 15.26 7.03 3.02
N ARG A 130 14.91 6.98 4.30
CA ARG A 130 15.85 6.73 5.40
C ARG A 130 15.97 5.22 5.57
N LEU A 131 17.15 4.69 5.28
CA LEU A 131 17.39 3.25 5.32
C LEU A 131 17.80 2.84 6.75
N GLU A 132 17.18 1.78 7.24
CA GLU A 132 17.43 1.19 8.55
C GLU A 132 18.38 -0.01 8.37
N ALA A 133 19.51 0.01 9.07
CA ALA A 133 20.48 -1.08 9.02
C ALA A 133 19.85 -2.41 9.50
N GLY A 134 20.21 -3.51 8.84
CA GLY A 134 19.64 -4.83 9.12
C GLY A 134 18.25 -5.08 8.54
N SER A 135 17.54 -4.06 8.05
CA SER A 135 16.17 -4.21 7.56
C SER A 135 16.10 -4.68 6.10
N PHE A 136 15.04 -5.41 5.75
CA PHE A 136 14.77 -5.88 4.40
C PHE A 136 13.81 -4.96 3.66
N TYR A 137 14.11 -4.65 2.39
CA TYR A 137 13.31 -3.80 1.52
C TYR A 137 12.95 -4.55 0.24
N ILE A 138 11.68 -4.90 0.11
CA ILE A 138 11.14 -5.71 -0.98
C ILE A 138 10.56 -4.79 -2.06
N MET A 139 10.94 -5.01 -3.31
CA MET A 139 10.62 -4.12 -4.42
C MET A 139 10.25 -4.88 -5.70
N ASP A 140 9.30 -4.36 -6.48
CA ASP A 140 9.07 -4.86 -7.84
C ASP A 140 10.11 -4.31 -8.83
N ARG A 141 10.09 -4.84 -10.05
CA ARG A 141 11.01 -4.54 -11.15
C ARG A 141 11.11 -3.07 -11.54
N GLY A 142 10.12 -2.23 -11.20
CA GLY A 142 10.14 -0.79 -11.43
C GLY A 142 11.27 -0.06 -10.67
N TYR A 143 11.82 -0.69 -9.63
CA TYR A 143 12.82 -0.12 -8.74
C TYR A 143 14.26 -0.59 -9.02
N VAL A 144 14.47 -1.41 -10.07
CA VAL A 144 15.81 -1.86 -10.46
C VAL A 144 16.62 -0.68 -10.97
N HIS A 145 17.42 -0.07 -10.10
CA HIS A 145 18.32 1.03 -10.42
C HIS A 145 19.64 0.92 -9.64
N MET A 146 20.67 0.41 -10.31
CA MET A 146 21.94 0.02 -9.70
C MET A 146 22.57 1.11 -8.82
N ALA A 147 22.60 2.38 -9.27
CA ALA A 147 23.19 3.46 -8.48
C ALA A 147 22.46 3.72 -7.16
N ARG A 148 21.15 3.44 -7.12
CA ARG A 148 20.32 3.64 -5.92
C ARG A 148 20.41 2.44 -5.00
N LEU A 149 20.47 1.24 -5.57
CA LEU A 149 20.64 0.01 -4.81
C LEU A 149 21.97 -0.02 -4.04
N VAL A 150 23.03 0.60 -4.56
CA VAL A 150 24.32 0.75 -3.83
C VAL A 150 24.14 1.45 -2.47
N ARG A 151 23.16 2.37 -2.33
CA ARG A 151 22.89 3.06 -1.05
C ARG A 151 22.43 2.10 0.05
N PHE A 152 21.76 1.01 -0.30
CA PHE A 152 21.34 -0.02 0.65
C PHE A 152 22.57 -0.75 1.20
N CYS A 153 23.52 -1.10 0.33
CA CYS A 153 24.79 -1.70 0.75
C CYS A 153 25.55 -0.79 1.73
N HIS A 154 25.66 0.51 1.41
CA HIS A 154 26.33 1.47 2.31
C HIS A 154 25.61 1.68 3.65
N ALA A 155 24.28 1.57 3.67
CA ALA A 155 23.48 1.70 4.88
C ALA A 155 23.43 0.42 5.74
N GLY A 156 24.03 -0.69 5.27
CA GLY A 156 23.85 -2.00 5.90
C GLY A 156 22.40 -2.51 5.84
N ALA A 157 21.63 -2.01 4.88
CA ALA A 157 20.25 -2.42 4.63
C ALA A 157 20.20 -3.45 3.49
N PHE A 158 19.20 -4.32 3.53
CA PHE A 158 19.06 -5.40 2.56
C PHE A 158 17.93 -5.12 1.60
N PHE A 159 18.16 -5.34 0.30
CA PHE A 159 17.08 -5.25 -0.69
C PHE A 159 16.77 -6.62 -1.29
N VAL A 160 15.51 -6.81 -1.66
CA VAL A 160 15.05 -7.92 -2.49
C VAL A 160 14.24 -7.32 -3.64
N VAL A 161 14.82 -7.26 -4.82
CA VAL A 161 14.18 -6.64 -5.99
C VAL A 161 14.00 -7.64 -7.12
N ARG A 162 12.82 -7.63 -7.73
CA ARG A 162 12.57 -8.42 -8.94
C ARG A 162 13.38 -7.88 -10.11
N SER A 163 14.11 -8.73 -10.82
CA SER A 163 14.80 -8.33 -12.03
C SER A 163 13.82 -7.92 -13.15
N LYS A 164 14.12 -6.82 -13.85
CA LYS A 164 13.29 -6.28 -14.94
C LYS A 164 13.68 -6.83 -16.31
N TYR A 165 14.98 -7.02 -16.52
CA TYR A 165 15.60 -7.39 -17.79
C TYR A 165 16.72 -8.40 -17.54
N PRO A 166 17.12 -9.20 -18.53
CA PRO A 166 18.34 -10.00 -18.43
C PRO A 166 19.53 -9.07 -18.20
N LEU A 167 20.18 -9.20 -17.04
CA LEU A 167 21.40 -8.47 -16.71
C LEU A 167 22.60 -9.18 -17.35
N LYS A 168 23.62 -8.41 -17.75
CA LYS A 168 24.93 -8.98 -18.11
C LYS A 168 25.72 -9.17 -16.82
N TYR A 169 26.09 -10.41 -16.51
CA TYR A 169 26.81 -10.77 -15.30
C TYR A 169 27.77 -11.93 -15.54
N ARG A 170 28.66 -12.14 -14.58
CA ARG A 170 29.49 -13.33 -14.43
C ARG A 170 29.15 -13.98 -13.09
N VAL A 171 29.00 -15.31 -13.07
CA VAL A 171 28.82 -16.07 -11.83
C VAL A 171 30.17 -16.19 -11.13
N VAL A 172 30.20 -15.82 -9.85
CA VAL A 172 31.37 -15.94 -8.97
C VAL A 172 31.27 -17.23 -8.15
N ASN A 173 30.08 -17.52 -7.62
CA ASN A 173 29.81 -18.73 -6.85
C ASN A 173 28.37 -19.19 -7.08
N SER A 174 28.11 -20.47 -6.91
CA SER A 174 26.76 -21.06 -6.99
C SER A 174 26.52 -21.94 -5.77
N VAL A 175 25.33 -21.81 -5.18
CA VAL A 175 24.89 -22.58 -4.01
C VAL A 175 23.99 -23.71 -4.50
N PRO A 176 24.14 -24.95 -3.99
CA PRO A 176 23.22 -26.04 -4.31
C PRO A 176 21.77 -25.66 -4.00
N THR A 177 20.87 -25.96 -4.93
CA THR A 177 19.46 -25.63 -4.75
C THR A 177 18.82 -26.56 -3.72
N PRO A 178 17.97 -26.05 -2.81
CA PRO A 178 17.25 -26.87 -1.85
C PRO A 178 16.22 -27.76 -2.56
N PRO A 179 15.70 -28.80 -1.88
CA PRO A 179 14.63 -29.64 -2.41
C PRO A 179 13.42 -28.80 -2.83
N ALA A 180 12.79 -29.19 -3.94
CA ALA A 180 11.56 -28.56 -4.40
C ALA A 180 10.46 -28.68 -3.35
N THR A 181 9.74 -27.60 -3.11
CA THR A 181 8.50 -27.62 -2.31
C THR A 181 7.28 -27.61 -3.26
N PRO A 182 6.10 -28.05 -2.81
CA PRO A 182 4.90 -28.05 -3.66
C PRO A 182 4.51 -26.68 -4.22
N SER A 183 4.89 -25.58 -3.53
CA SER A 183 4.52 -24.21 -3.93
C SER A 183 5.62 -23.49 -4.71
N LEU A 184 6.88 -23.89 -4.54
CA LEU A 184 8.05 -23.15 -5.04
C LEU A 184 9.25 -24.08 -5.30
N VAL A 185 9.87 -23.90 -6.46
CA VAL A 185 11.08 -24.62 -6.88
C VAL A 185 12.20 -23.61 -7.13
N ILE A 186 13.29 -23.69 -6.35
CA ILE A 186 14.50 -22.91 -6.61
C ILE A 186 15.24 -23.53 -7.79
N LEU A 187 15.49 -22.72 -8.83
CA LEU A 187 16.17 -23.13 -10.06
C LEU A 187 17.66 -22.76 -10.01
N THR A 188 17.98 -21.57 -9.52
CA THR A 188 19.37 -21.10 -9.37
C THR A 188 19.51 -20.23 -8.12
N ASP A 189 20.67 -20.33 -7.46
CA ASP A 189 21.10 -19.45 -6.37
C ASP A 189 22.59 -19.13 -6.55
N GLU A 190 22.87 -17.93 -7.04
CA GLU A 190 24.20 -17.55 -7.54
C GLU A 190 24.66 -16.24 -6.93
N SER A 191 25.93 -16.19 -6.52
CA SER A 191 26.65 -14.93 -6.32
C SER A 191 27.21 -14.47 -7.66
N ILE A 192 26.90 -13.25 -8.06
CA ILE A 192 27.21 -12.70 -9.37
C ILE A 192 27.90 -11.33 -9.26
N GLU A 193 28.67 -11.02 -10.29
CA GLU A 193 29.22 -9.70 -10.56
C GLU A 193 28.65 -9.17 -11.88
N LEU A 194 28.18 -7.92 -11.88
CA LEU A 194 27.61 -7.32 -13.09
C LEU A 194 28.74 -7.02 -14.09
N THR A 195 28.58 -7.41 -15.35
CA THR A 195 29.58 -7.17 -16.42
C THR A 195 29.10 -6.17 -17.48
N GLY A 196 27.86 -5.68 -17.34
CA GLY A 196 27.32 -4.66 -18.24
C GLY A 196 28.12 -3.35 -18.19
N GLN A 197 28.31 -2.73 -19.36
CA GLN A 197 29.18 -1.55 -19.55
C GLN A 197 28.91 -0.39 -18.57
N GLN A 198 27.63 -0.13 -18.26
CA GLN A 198 27.21 0.91 -17.31
C GLN A 198 26.97 0.35 -15.90
N THR A 199 26.38 -0.83 -15.81
CA THR A 199 25.97 -1.42 -14.53
C THR A 199 27.17 -1.82 -13.67
N HIS A 200 28.24 -2.36 -14.27
CA HIS A 200 29.48 -2.72 -13.56
C HIS A 200 30.15 -1.50 -12.93
N LYS A 201 30.15 -0.36 -13.63
CA LYS A 201 30.72 0.89 -13.09
C LYS A 201 29.90 1.47 -11.94
N THR A 202 28.60 1.22 -11.97
CA THR A 202 27.63 1.83 -11.05
C THR A 202 27.45 1.00 -9.78
N TYR A 203 27.47 -0.33 -9.89
CA TYR A 203 27.30 -1.27 -8.79
C TYR A 203 28.44 -2.28 -8.86
N THR A 204 29.45 -2.03 -8.02
CA THR A 204 30.68 -2.83 -7.89
C THR A 204 30.63 -3.80 -6.72
N TRP A 205 29.55 -3.79 -5.95
CA TRP A 205 29.36 -4.68 -4.80
C TRP A 205 28.97 -6.09 -5.25
N PRO A 206 29.20 -7.13 -4.42
CA PRO A 206 28.62 -8.44 -4.65
C PRO A 206 27.09 -8.36 -4.77
N LEU A 207 26.54 -9.15 -5.70
CA LEU A 207 25.09 -9.26 -5.89
C LEU A 207 24.70 -10.73 -5.91
N ARG A 208 23.62 -11.11 -5.24
CA ARG A 208 23.05 -12.45 -5.31
C ARG A 208 21.87 -12.47 -6.26
N ARG A 209 21.82 -13.46 -7.13
CA ARG A 209 20.76 -13.72 -8.09
C ARG A 209 20.10 -15.04 -7.71
N ILE A 210 18.79 -15.00 -7.50
CA ILE A 210 17.99 -16.18 -7.19
C ILE A 210 16.91 -16.32 -8.25
N GLU A 211 16.83 -17.46 -8.91
CA GLU A 211 15.74 -17.79 -9.83
C GLU A 211 14.90 -18.92 -9.27
N PHE A 212 13.59 -18.75 -9.32
CA PHE A 212 12.65 -19.79 -8.89
C PHE A 212 11.40 -19.80 -9.74
N TYR A 213 10.72 -20.94 -9.69
CA TYR A 213 9.43 -21.17 -10.31
C TYR A 213 8.33 -21.22 -9.25
N LEU A 214 7.28 -20.41 -9.45
CA LEU A 214 6.05 -20.48 -8.66
C LEU A 214 5.07 -21.44 -9.33
N VAL A 215 4.75 -22.53 -8.64
CA VAL A 215 3.92 -23.61 -9.17
C VAL A 215 2.49 -23.13 -9.42
N GLU A 216 1.86 -22.50 -8.42
CA GLU A 216 0.48 -22.01 -8.50
C GLU A 216 0.25 -20.98 -9.62
N GLN A 217 1.25 -20.13 -9.88
CA GLN A 217 1.16 -19.02 -10.84
C GLN A 217 1.78 -19.36 -12.19
N ALA A 218 2.33 -20.57 -12.33
CA ALA A 218 3.09 -21.05 -13.48
C ALA A 218 4.11 -20.02 -14.01
N ARG A 219 4.91 -19.42 -13.13
CA ARG A 219 5.75 -18.25 -13.48
C ARG A 219 7.18 -18.34 -12.95
N HIS A 220 8.13 -17.98 -13.80
CA HIS A 220 9.53 -17.75 -13.43
C HIS A 220 9.72 -16.35 -12.84
N ILE A 221 10.44 -16.28 -11.72
CA ILE A 221 10.84 -15.03 -11.07
C ILE A 221 12.34 -15.09 -10.83
N THR A 222 13.03 -14.02 -11.23
CA THR A 222 14.41 -13.77 -10.87
C THR A 222 14.45 -12.60 -9.89
N LEU A 223 15.06 -12.83 -8.73
CA LEU A 223 15.31 -11.82 -7.70
C LEU A 223 16.79 -11.47 -7.66
N LEU A 224 17.05 -10.23 -7.26
CA LEU A 224 18.37 -9.71 -6.96
C LEU A 224 18.37 -9.23 -5.51
N THR A 225 19.40 -9.60 -4.76
CA THR A 225 19.56 -9.18 -3.36
C THR A 225 21.03 -8.99 -3.02
N ASN A 226 21.32 -8.11 -2.06
CA ASN A 226 22.64 -7.97 -1.45
C ASN A 226 22.80 -8.82 -0.18
N HIS A 227 21.83 -9.68 0.15
CA HIS A 227 21.87 -10.56 1.32
C HIS A 227 22.25 -12.00 0.94
N PHE A 228 23.31 -12.53 1.56
CA PHE A 228 23.89 -13.83 1.19
C PHE A 228 23.58 -14.95 2.19
N ASP A 229 23.24 -14.63 3.44
CA ASP A 229 23.12 -15.66 4.48
C ASP A 229 21.73 -16.32 4.54
N LEU A 230 20.68 -15.62 4.11
CA LEU A 230 19.32 -16.17 4.10
C LEU A 230 19.19 -17.28 3.04
N PRO A 231 18.49 -18.39 3.35
CA PRO A 231 18.13 -19.40 2.35
C PRO A 231 17.34 -18.79 1.18
N ALA A 232 17.58 -19.27 -0.04
CA ALA A 232 16.88 -18.79 -1.24
C ALA A 232 15.35 -18.92 -1.14
N SER A 233 14.86 -19.95 -0.45
CA SER A 233 13.43 -20.13 -0.14
C SER A 233 12.87 -18.96 0.68
N HIS A 234 13.54 -18.56 1.76
CA HIS A 234 13.12 -17.44 2.61
C HIS A 234 13.17 -16.11 1.84
N VAL A 235 14.16 -15.89 0.97
CA VAL A 235 14.19 -14.69 0.10
C VAL A 235 12.99 -14.67 -0.85
N ALA A 236 12.59 -15.82 -1.38
CA ALA A 236 11.42 -15.91 -2.23
C ALA A 236 10.10 -15.68 -1.46
N GLU A 237 9.99 -16.19 -0.23
CA GLU A 237 8.86 -15.95 0.67
C GLU A 237 8.77 -14.47 1.09
N LEU A 238 9.90 -13.85 1.42
CA LEU A 238 10.00 -12.40 1.62
C LEU A 238 9.44 -11.67 0.40
N TYR A 239 9.85 -12.05 -0.81
CA TYR A 239 9.31 -11.41 -2.01
C TYR A 239 7.80 -11.61 -2.19
N LYS A 240 7.24 -12.78 -1.82
CA LYS A 240 5.78 -13.01 -1.85
C LYS A 240 5.03 -12.04 -0.92
N SER A 241 5.60 -11.70 0.23
CA SER A 241 5.00 -10.76 1.19
C SER A 241 4.83 -9.34 0.64
N ARG A 242 5.48 -9.00 -0.48
CA ARG A 242 5.23 -7.74 -1.22
C ARG A 242 3.75 -7.52 -1.53
N TRP A 243 2.97 -8.59 -1.78
CA TRP A 243 1.54 -8.48 -2.09
C TRP A 243 0.75 -7.68 -1.04
N GLN A 244 1.22 -7.61 0.20
CA GLN A 244 0.61 -6.81 1.26
C GLN A 244 0.51 -5.31 0.90
N VAL A 245 1.48 -4.75 0.17
CA VAL A 245 1.41 -3.35 -0.29
C VAL A 245 0.33 -3.14 -1.33
N GLU A 246 0.06 -4.14 -2.17
CA GLU A 246 -1.04 -4.10 -3.13
C GLU A 246 -2.40 -4.16 -2.42
N LEU A 247 -2.51 -4.96 -1.36
CA LEU A 247 -3.70 -5.00 -0.51
C LEU A 247 -3.92 -3.67 0.22
N PHE A 248 -2.85 -3.04 0.73
CA PHE A 248 -2.91 -1.69 1.29
C PHE A 248 -3.43 -0.69 0.26
N PHE A 249 -2.89 -0.68 -0.96
CA PHE A 249 -3.37 0.21 -2.02
C PHE A 249 -4.81 -0.08 -2.45
N LYS A 250 -5.21 -1.35 -2.49
CA LYS A 250 -6.58 -1.75 -2.75
C LYS A 250 -7.50 -1.17 -1.69
N TRP A 251 -7.15 -1.30 -0.40
CA TRP A 251 -7.90 -0.74 0.71
C TRP A 251 -8.00 0.79 0.58
N ILE A 252 -6.87 1.47 0.36
CA ILE A 252 -6.82 2.93 0.21
C ILE A 252 -7.71 3.39 -0.94
N LYS A 253 -7.62 2.77 -2.12
CA LYS A 253 -8.44 3.11 -3.30
C LYS A 253 -9.93 2.83 -3.11
N GLN A 254 -10.29 1.72 -2.48
CA GLN A 254 -11.68 1.36 -2.21
C GLN A 254 -12.33 2.33 -1.22
N ASN A 255 -11.61 2.67 -0.13
CA ASN A 255 -12.16 3.50 0.95
C ASN A 255 -12.05 5.00 0.67
N LEU A 256 -11.10 5.43 -0.16
CA LEU A 256 -10.98 6.83 -0.56
C LEU A 256 -12.10 7.34 -1.50
N ARG A 257 -12.87 6.46 -2.15
CA ARG A 257 -13.76 6.86 -3.27
C ARG A 257 -13.10 7.84 -4.25
N ILE A 258 -11.80 7.63 -4.56
CA ILE A 258 -10.96 8.52 -5.40
C ILE A 258 -11.55 8.77 -6.81
N LYS A 259 -12.59 8.03 -7.19
CA LYS A 259 -13.37 8.31 -8.40
C LYS A 259 -14.03 9.70 -8.41
N ALA A 260 -14.21 10.34 -7.24
CA ALA A 260 -14.80 11.67 -7.14
C ALA A 260 -14.10 12.56 -6.11
N PHE A 261 -13.27 13.50 -6.59
CA PHE A 261 -12.62 14.50 -5.74
C PHE A 261 -13.55 15.67 -5.37
N VAL A 262 -13.34 16.26 -4.19
CA VAL A 262 -14.00 17.48 -3.75
C VAL A 262 -13.01 18.64 -3.86
N GLY A 263 -12.77 19.02 -5.11
CA GLY A 263 -11.78 20.03 -5.52
C GLY A 263 -10.88 19.49 -6.63
N THR A 264 -10.45 20.36 -7.53
CA THR A 264 -9.60 20.01 -8.68
C THR A 264 -8.14 20.41 -8.50
N SER A 265 -7.82 21.23 -7.50
CA SER A 265 -6.45 21.68 -7.25
C SER A 265 -5.55 20.56 -6.71
N ALA A 266 -4.23 20.70 -6.92
CA ALA A 266 -3.24 19.78 -6.37
C ALA A 266 -3.35 19.62 -4.85
N ASN A 267 -3.64 20.73 -4.17
CA ASN A 267 -3.82 20.74 -2.73
C ASN A 267 -5.06 19.94 -2.30
N ALA A 268 -6.20 20.12 -2.98
CA ALA A 268 -7.42 19.37 -2.67
C ALA A 268 -7.24 17.85 -2.86
N VAL A 269 -6.56 17.44 -3.93
CA VAL A 269 -6.23 16.03 -4.19
C VAL A 269 -5.34 15.45 -3.08
N LYS A 270 -4.26 16.16 -2.72
CA LYS A 270 -3.35 15.72 -1.64
C LYS A 270 -4.06 15.63 -0.30
N THR A 271 -4.85 16.64 0.06
CA THR A 271 -5.66 16.66 1.29
C THR A 271 -6.53 15.41 1.39
N GLN A 272 -7.25 15.05 0.32
CA GLN A 272 -8.09 13.85 0.35
C GLN A 272 -7.30 12.56 0.50
N ILE A 273 -6.16 12.43 -0.21
CA ILE A 273 -5.27 11.27 -0.08
C ILE A 273 -4.80 11.13 1.38
N TRP A 274 -4.30 12.21 1.98
CA TRP A 274 -3.84 12.22 3.37
C TRP A 274 -4.96 11.90 4.36
N CYS A 275 -6.17 12.43 4.16
CA CYS A 275 -7.31 12.09 5.00
C CYS A 275 -7.60 10.58 5.04
N ALA A 276 -7.48 9.86 3.93
CA ALA A 276 -7.72 8.41 3.99
C ALA A 276 -6.55 7.61 4.52
N VAL A 277 -5.32 8.09 4.36
CA VAL A 277 -4.18 7.53 5.10
C VAL A 277 -4.45 7.67 6.60
N CYS A 278 -4.89 8.84 7.06
CA CYS A 278 -5.31 9.03 8.46
C CYS A 278 -6.42 8.04 8.85
N THR A 279 -7.47 7.90 8.05
CA THR A 279 -8.56 6.94 8.33
C THR A 279 -8.03 5.51 8.45
N TYR A 280 -7.18 5.06 7.52
CA TYR A 280 -6.57 3.73 7.59
C TYR A 280 -5.82 3.52 8.90
N VAL A 281 -4.95 4.48 9.24
CA VAL A 281 -4.07 4.36 10.41
C VAL A 281 -4.88 4.47 11.71
N VAL A 282 -5.91 5.31 11.78
CA VAL A 282 -6.82 5.38 12.93
C VAL A 282 -7.53 4.04 13.13
N VAL A 283 -8.07 3.44 12.07
CA VAL A 283 -8.72 2.12 12.17
C VAL A 283 -7.72 1.05 12.65
N ALA A 284 -6.46 1.11 12.21
CA ALA A 284 -5.42 0.19 12.65
C ALA A 284 -5.09 0.39 14.14
N ILE A 285 -4.95 1.64 14.60
CA ILE A 285 -4.74 1.97 16.01
C ILE A 285 -5.90 1.46 16.86
N VAL A 286 -7.14 1.69 16.44
CA VAL A 286 -8.34 1.22 17.14
C VAL A 286 -8.35 -0.30 17.23
N LYS A 287 -8.13 -0.98 16.09
CA LYS A 287 -8.05 -2.45 16.03
C LYS A 287 -7.04 -2.98 17.05
N LYS A 288 -5.84 -2.40 17.09
CA LYS A 288 -4.76 -2.86 17.97
C LYS A 288 -5.04 -2.57 19.44
N ARG A 289 -5.50 -1.37 19.79
CA ARG A 289 -5.75 -0.96 21.18
C ARG A 289 -6.92 -1.72 21.82
N LEU A 290 -7.93 -2.06 21.02
CA LEU A 290 -9.10 -2.81 21.47
C LEU A 290 -8.98 -4.31 21.23
N ALA A 291 -7.84 -4.80 20.73
CA ALA A 291 -7.59 -6.21 20.40
C ALA A 291 -8.71 -6.85 19.56
N LEU A 292 -9.21 -6.12 18.55
CA LEU A 292 -10.33 -6.59 17.72
C LEU A 292 -9.84 -7.64 16.71
N GLU A 293 -10.57 -8.75 16.58
CA GLU A 293 -10.24 -9.82 15.63
C GLU A 293 -10.72 -9.50 14.20
N GLY A 294 -11.83 -8.76 14.09
CA GLY A 294 -12.47 -8.39 12.81
C GLY A 294 -11.56 -7.68 11.81
N SER A 295 -11.86 -7.81 10.51
CA SER A 295 -11.08 -7.20 9.44
C SER A 295 -11.08 -5.67 9.51
N MET A 296 -10.01 -5.03 9.00
CA MET A 296 -9.95 -3.55 8.87
C MET A 296 -11.14 -2.97 8.11
N HIS A 297 -11.71 -3.74 7.17
CA HIS A 297 -12.88 -3.33 6.41
C HIS A 297 -14.14 -3.36 7.28
N ALA A 298 -14.37 -4.44 8.03
CA ALA A 298 -15.53 -4.59 8.91
C ALA A 298 -15.56 -3.48 9.97
N ILE A 299 -14.42 -3.23 10.63
CA ILE A 299 -14.29 -2.14 11.61
C ILE A 299 -14.64 -0.79 10.97
N LEU A 300 -14.11 -0.51 9.77
CA LEU A 300 -14.43 0.74 9.07
C LEU A 300 -15.92 0.85 8.71
N GLN A 301 -16.57 -0.25 8.31
CA GLN A 301 -18.01 -0.23 7.99
C GLN A 301 -18.83 0.15 9.22
N VAL A 302 -18.60 -0.50 10.36
CA VAL A 302 -19.28 -0.18 11.63
C VAL A 302 -19.06 1.29 11.99
N LEU A 303 -17.81 1.75 11.99
CA LEU A 303 -17.50 3.16 12.27
C LEU A 303 -18.19 4.12 11.31
N SER A 304 -18.30 3.76 10.03
CA SER A 304 -18.93 4.60 9.01
C SER A 304 -20.45 4.71 9.17
N LEU A 305 -21.10 3.68 9.71
CA LEU A 305 -22.54 3.64 9.99
C LEU A 305 -22.88 4.37 11.29
N SER A 306 -21.96 4.37 12.25
CA SER A 306 -22.19 4.90 13.59
C SER A 306 -21.42 6.20 13.88
N LEU A 307 -21.00 6.94 12.84
CA LEU A 307 -20.23 8.19 12.96
C LEU A 307 -20.82 9.24 13.91
N PHE A 308 -22.14 9.23 14.12
CA PHE A 308 -22.86 10.18 14.97
C PHE A 308 -23.45 9.54 16.23
N GLU A 309 -23.19 8.25 16.47
CA GLU A 309 -23.61 7.60 17.70
C GLU A 309 -22.66 7.96 18.84
N VAL A 310 -23.22 8.32 19.99
CA VAL A 310 -22.45 8.57 21.20
C VAL A 310 -22.45 7.30 22.04
N LYS A 311 -21.52 6.39 21.71
CA LYS A 311 -21.30 5.13 22.44
C LYS A 311 -19.81 4.87 22.63
N PRO A 312 -19.39 4.18 23.71
CA PRO A 312 -18.03 3.69 23.84
C PRO A 312 -17.64 2.81 22.66
N LEU A 313 -16.43 3.05 22.13
CA LEU A 313 -15.95 2.36 20.92
C LEU A 313 -15.86 0.84 21.08
N ALA A 314 -15.51 0.38 22.30
CA ALA A 314 -15.42 -1.03 22.63
C ALA A 314 -16.79 -1.73 22.60
N GLU A 315 -17.84 -1.06 23.09
CA GLU A 315 -19.22 -1.58 23.06
C GLU A 315 -19.74 -1.63 21.62
N LEU A 316 -19.54 -0.53 20.87
CA LEU A 316 -19.98 -0.42 19.48
C LEU A 316 -19.37 -1.51 18.58
N LEU A 317 -18.06 -1.73 18.70
CA LEU A 317 -17.34 -2.68 17.85
C LEU A 317 -17.44 -4.12 18.35
N GLY A 318 -17.55 -4.35 19.66
CA GLY A 318 -17.70 -5.68 20.23
C GLY A 318 -19.02 -6.34 19.83
N GLU A 319 -20.14 -5.63 19.97
CA GLU A 319 -21.48 -6.17 19.65
C GLU A 319 -21.67 -6.45 18.16
N GLN A 320 -21.13 -5.60 17.28
CA GLN A 320 -21.37 -5.70 15.84
C GLN A 320 -20.38 -6.62 15.12
N LEU A 321 -19.15 -6.77 15.60
CA LEU A 321 -18.17 -7.66 14.98
C LEU A 321 -18.38 -9.14 15.34
N LEU A 322 -18.98 -9.42 16.51
CA LEU A 322 -19.34 -10.80 16.92
C LEU A 322 -20.51 -11.37 16.10
N ASN A 323 -21.46 -10.51 15.68
CA ASN A 323 -22.63 -10.94 14.90
C ASN A 323 -22.30 -11.30 13.45
N ASP A 324 -21.16 -10.84 12.91
CA ASP A 324 -20.70 -11.14 11.55
C ASP A 324 -20.04 -12.53 11.44
N GLU A 325 -19.60 -13.13 12.56
CA GLU A 325 -18.99 -14.48 12.57
C GLU A 325 -20.01 -15.61 12.74
N THR A 326 -21.22 -15.32 13.21
CA THR A 326 -22.29 -16.32 13.43
C THR A 326 -23.33 -16.41 12.31
N GLY A 327 -23.20 -15.58 11.26
CA GLY A 327 -24.07 -15.63 10.10
C GLY A 327 -23.49 -16.51 9.00
N GLU A 328 -24.09 -17.66 8.73
CA GLU A 328 -24.10 -18.19 7.37
C GLU A 328 -24.46 -17.06 6.40
N PRO A 329 -23.98 -17.05 5.14
CA PRO A 329 -24.34 -16.01 4.19
C PRO A 329 -25.82 -16.14 3.83
N GLU A 330 -26.69 -15.61 4.67
CA GLU A 330 -28.08 -15.37 4.33
C GLU A 330 -28.08 -14.33 3.22
N ALA A 331 -28.26 -14.83 2.01
CA ALA A 331 -28.68 -14.07 0.86
C ALA A 331 -29.96 -13.30 1.23
N GLN A 332 -29.83 -12.07 1.73
CA GLN A 332 -30.97 -11.19 1.96
C GLN A 332 -31.12 -10.19 0.81
N PHE A 333 -31.71 -10.77 -0.25
CA PHE A 333 -32.69 -10.23 -1.19
C PHE A 333 -32.34 -9.06 -2.12
N CYS A 334 -32.14 -9.44 -3.40
CA CYS A 334 -33.04 -9.08 -4.50
C CYS A 334 -33.96 -7.88 -4.25
N LEU A 335 -33.54 -6.69 -4.69
CA LEU A 335 -34.36 -5.49 -4.77
C LEU A 335 -34.80 -5.14 -6.20
N PHE A 336 -34.91 -6.14 -7.08
CA PHE A 336 -35.64 -6.02 -8.34
C PHE A 336 -36.43 -7.32 -8.56
N PRO A 337 -37.77 -7.31 -8.38
CA PRO A 337 -38.59 -8.40 -8.89
C PRO A 337 -38.49 -8.42 -10.42
N GLU A 338 -38.54 -9.63 -10.95
CA GLU A 338 -38.65 -9.98 -12.35
C GLU A 338 -39.47 -8.96 -13.16
N ILE A 339 -38.88 -8.41 -14.22
CA ILE A 339 -39.65 -7.94 -15.37
C ILE A 339 -39.32 -8.92 -16.49
N SER A 340 -40.11 -9.99 -16.55
CA SER A 340 -40.33 -10.74 -17.78
C SER A 340 -41.32 -9.94 -18.65
N GLY A 341 -41.03 -9.84 -19.94
CA GLY A 341 -42.01 -9.28 -20.89
C GLY A 341 -41.40 -8.67 -22.15
N GLN A 342 -41.10 -9.55 -23.12
CA GLN A 342 -40.94 -9.33 -24.57
C GLN A 342 -39.68 -8.63 -25.09
#